data_AF-E9RUS8-F1
#
_entry.id   AF-E9RUS8-F1
#
_cell.length_a   1.000
_cell.length_b   1.000
_cell.length_c   1.000
_cell.angle_alpha   90.00
_cell.angle_beta   90.00
_cell.angle_gamma   90.00
#
_symmetry.space_group_name_H-M   'P 1'
#
loop_
_entity.id
_entity.type
_entity.pdbx_description
1 polymer ?
#
loop_
_entity_poly.entity_id
_entity_poly.type
_entity_poly.pdbx_seq_one_letter_code
_entity_poly.pdbx_strand_id
1 'polypeptide(L)'
;MWEYDFVTREEFEKVKDKVEDFIIMLGGKVFSVELPYIQKEISYSGDCVVEHISKRRVFEFEGEFYRVSEICFNKPFIVLEVGNYEELVKNIMEDADPFPYDLPDNELLNEVKYSLGIEPYTKV
;
A
#
# COMPACT_ATOMS: atom_id res chain seq x y z
N MET A 1 5.38 -11.30 14.49
CA MET A 1 4.30 -10.79 15.38
C MET A 1 4.23 -9.29 15.09
N TRP A 2 3.33 -8.49 15.68
CA TRP A 2 3.47 -7.03 15.49
C TRP A 2 4.58 -6.55 16.42
N GLU A 3 5.65 -5.98 15.85
CA GLU A 3 6.91 -5.73 16.57
C GLU A 3 7.05 -4.27 17.06
N TYR A 4 6.06 -3.41 16.82
CA TYR A 4 6.13 -1.97 17.10
C TYR A 4 5.29 -1.59 18.34
N ASP A 5 5.86 -0.79 19.24
CA ASP A 5 5.23 -0.29 20.47
C ASP A 5 4.63 1.11 20.32
N PHE A 6 5.14 1.90 19.36
CA PHE A 6 4.72 3.27 19.08
C PHE A 6 3.48 3.39 18.18
N VAL A 7 3.03 2.28 17.57
CA VAL A 7 1.80 2.21 16.78
C VAL A 7 1.24 0.80 16.90
N THR A 8 -0.07 0.67 17.05
CA THR A 8 -0.74 -0.63 17.03
C THR A 8 -1.02 -1.10 15.61
N ARG A 9 -1.18 -2.41 15.41
CA ARG A 9 -1.57 -2.94 14.11
C ARG A 9 -2.88 -2.34 13.61
N GLU A 10 -3.85 -2.12 14.49
CA GLU A 10 -5.15 -1.52 14.14
C GLU A 10 -5.00 -0.07 13.67
N GLU A 11 -4.15 0.73 14.34
CA GLU A 11 -3.87 2.11 13.92
C GLU A 11 -3.20 2.15 12.55
N PHE A 12 -2.23 1.27 12.29
CA PHE A 12 -1.58 1.17 10.99
C PHE A 12 -2.56 0.78 9.87
N GLU A 13 -3.44 -0.20 10.12
CA GLU A 13 -4.48 -0.59 9.15
C GLU A 13 -5.44 0.57 8.83
N LYS A 14 -5.79 1.42 9.80
CA LYS A 14 -6.61 2.62 9.57
C LYS A 14 -5.92 3.65 8.68
N VAL A 15 -4.59 3.77 8.74
CA VAL A 15 -3.86 4.63 7.80
C VAL A 15 -3.90 4.04 6.40
N LYS A 16 -3.75 2.73 6.24
CA LYS A 16 -3.93 2.06 4.94
C LYS A 16 -5.36 2.26 4.39
N ASP A 17 -6.39 2.21 5.22
CA ASP A 17 -7.78 2.50 4.81
C ASP A 17 -7.92 3.95 4.30
N LYS A 18 -7.24 4.89 4.95
CA LYS A 18 -7.21 6.29 4.52
C LYS A 18 -6.51 6.48 3.18
N VAL A 19 -5.42 5.75 2.94
CA VAL A 19 -4.74 5.72 1.63
C VAL A 19 -5.67 5.19 0.55
N GLU A 20 -6.46 4.15 0.83
CA GLU A 20 -7.50 3.67 -0.09
C GLU A 20 -8.54 4.76 -0.42
N ASP A 21 -8.97 5.54 0.57
CA ASP A 21 -9.89 6.66 0.36
C ASP A 21 -9.27 7.79 -0.48
N PHE A 22 -7.96 8.02 -0.35
CA PHE A 22 -7.23 8.97 -1.20
C PHE A 22 -7.14 8.50 -2.65
N ILE A 23 -6.91 7.21 -2.91
CA ILE A 23 -6.94 6.64 -4.26
C ILE A 23 -8.31 6.90 -4.90
N ILE A 24 -9.40 6.66 -4.16
CA ILE A 24 -10.77 6.92 -4.64
C ILE A 24 -10.97 8.41 -4.93
N MET A 25 -10.54 9.29 -4.03
CA MET A 25 -10.65 10.74 -4.20
C MET A 25 -9.93 11.24 -5.46
N LEU A 26 -8.78 10.63 -5.79
CA LEU A 26 -7.97 10.97 -6.95
C LEU A 26 -8.50 10.37 -8.26
N GLY A 27 -9.58 9.57 -8.21
CA GLY A 27 -10.24 8.99 -9.38
C GLY A 27 -10.00 7.51 -9.60
N GLY A 28 -9.26 6.84 -8.70
CA GLY A 28 -9.11 5.39 -8.69
C GLY A 28 -10.45 4.69 -8.46
N LYS A 29 -10.73 3.66 -9.27
CA LYS A 29 -12.00 2.94 -9.22
C LYS A 29 -11.80 1.61 -8.51
N VAL A 30 -12.66 1.29 -7.55
CA VAL A 30 -12.65 -0.04 -6.93
C VAL A 30 -12.92 -1.10 -8.02
N PHE A 31 -11.95 -1.98 -8.21
CA PHE A 31 -12.04 -3.09 -9.15
C PHE A 31 -12.43 -4.37 -8.40
N SER A 32 -13.67 -4.82 -8.61
CA SER A 32 -14.19 -6.01 -7.96
C SER A 32 -13.62 -7.27 -8.62
N VAL A 33 -12.66 -7.90 -7.97
CA VAL A 33 -12.02 -9.15 -8.41
C VAL A 33 -11.95 -10.15 -7.25
N GLU A 34 -12.21 -11.41 -7.56
CA GLU A 34 -11.90 -12.51 -6.64
C GLU A 34 -10.47 -12.99 -6.93
N LEU A 35 -9.55 -12.70 -6.01
CA LEU A 35 -8.15 -13.06 -6.16
C LEU A 35 -7.95 -14.56 -5.86
N PRO A 36 -7.16 -15.28 -6.67
CA PRO A 36 -6.94 -16.73 -6.49
C PRO A 36 -5.97 -17.06 -5.35
N TYR A 37 -5.69 -16.10 -4.45
CA TYR A 37 -4.73 -16.20 -3.37
C TYR A 37 -5.19 -15.42 -2.14
N ILE A 38 -4.62 -15.77 -0.98
CA ILE A 38 -4.81 -15.02 0.26
C ILE A 38 -3.86 -13.82 0.23
N GLN A 39 -4.38 -12.62 0.48
CA GLN A 39 -3.58 -11.41 0.66
C GLN A 39 -2.84 -11.47 2.01
N LYS A 40 -1.74 -12.22 2.02
CA LYS A 40 -0.85 -12.37 3.17
C LYS A 40 0.42 -11.57 2.89
N GLU A 41 0.67 -10.58 3.73
CA GLU A 41 1.87 -9.75 3.72
C GLU A 41 2.92 -10.41 4.61
N ILE A 42 4.15 -10.50 4.10
CA ILE A 42 5.29 -10.98 4.86
C ILE A 42 6.47 -10.04 4.63
N SER A 43 6.86 -9.33 5.68
CA SER A 43 8.01 -8.44 5.68
C SER A 43 9.17 -9.06 6.47
N TYR A 44 10.34 -9.12 5.83
CA TYR A 44 11.60 -9.59 6.44
C TYR A 44 12.63 -8.46 6.42
N SER A 45 13.09 -8.03 7.59
CA SER A 45 14.19 -7.08 7.71
C SER A 45 15.06 -7.34 8.93
N GLY A 46 16.27 -7.87 8.70
CA GLY A 46 17.15 -8.32 9.80
C GLY A 46 16.43 -9.38 10.63
N ASP A 47 16.27 -9.10 11.93
CA ASP A 47 15.51 -9.96 12.86
C ASP A 47 14.00 -9.66 12.90
N CYS A 48 13.54 -8.61 12.18
CA CYS A 48 12.12 -8.26 12.10
C CYS A 48 11.40 -9.16 11.09
N VAL A 49 10.41 -9.91 11.57
CA VAL A 49 9.52 -10.72 10.74
C VAL A 49 8.07 -10.43 11.10
N VAL A 50 7.40 -9.68 10.23
CA VAL A 50 5.98 -9.36 10.36
C VAL A 50 5.20 -10.17 9.33
N GLU A 51 4.30 -11.00 9.82
CA GLU A 51 3.33 -11.74 9.00
C GLU A 51 1.92 -11.27 9.36
N HIS A 52 1.16 -10.85 8.35
CA HIS A 52 -0.22 -10.39 8.55
C HIS A 52 -1.09 -10.70 7.33
N ILE A 53 -2.39 -10.93 7.57
CA ILE A 53 -3.39 -11.02 6.50
C ILE A 53 -4.16 -9.71 6.48
N SER A 54 -3.88 -8.86 5.49
CA SER A 54 -4.58 -7.61 5.26
C SER A 54 -5.46 -7.78 4.02
N LYS A 55 -6.79 -7.64 4.17
CA LYS A 55 -7.70 -7.71 3.02
C LYS A 55 -7.84 -6.31 2.43
N ARG A 56 -7.20 -6.09 1.30
CA ARG A 56 -7.12 -4.78 0.64
C ARG A 56 -7.95 -4.75 -0.64
N ARG A 57 -8.53 -3.59 -0.91
CA ARG A 57 -9.26 -3.33 -2.16
C ARG A 57 -8.24 -3.25 -3.31
N VAL A 58 -8.66 -3.70 -4.49
CA VAL A 58 -7.91 -3.46 -5.73
C VAL A 58 -8.52 -2.24 -6.41
N PHE A 59 -7.68 -1.37 -6.93
CA PHE A 59 -8.08 -0.17 -7.65
C PHE A 59 -7.60 -0.25 -9.09
N GLU A 60 -8.41 0.24 -10.03
CA GLU A 60 -7.99 0.53 -11.40
C GLU A 60 -7.82 2.04 -11.54
N PHE A 61 -6.68 2.45 -12.08
CA PHE A 61 -6.38 3.84 -12.39
C PHE A 61 -5.52 3.89 -13.66
N GLU A 62 -5.99 4.64 -14.67
CA GLU A 62 -5.34 4.79 -15.98
C GLU A 62 -4.90 3.48 -16.66
N GLY A 63 -5.64 2.38 -16.45
CA GLY A 63 -5.35 1.07 -17.03
C GLY A 63 -4.38 0.19 -16.23
N GLU A 64 -3.83 0.70 -15.12
CA GLU A 64 -3.03 -0.06 -14.16
C GLU A 64 -3.86 -0.43 -12.92
N PHE A 65 -3.42 -1.48 -12.24
CA PHE A 65 -4.02 -1.96 -11.01
C PHE A 65 -3.15 -1.63 -9.82
N TYR A 66 -3.78 -1.11 -8.77
CA TYR A 66 -3.12 -0.71 -7.54
C TYR A 66 -3.71 -1.44 -6.35
N ARG A 67 -2.86 -1.77 -5.38
CA ARG A 67 -3.27 -2.29 -4.07
C ARG A 67 -2.39 -1.71 -2.98
N VAL A 68 -3.00 -1.24 -1.91
CA VAL A 68 -2.27 -0.78 -0.73
C VAL A 68 -1.67 -2.00 -0.03
N SER A 69 -0.38 -1.96 0.25
CA SER A 69 0.40 -3.01 0.92
C SER A 69 1.29 -2.38 1.98
N GLU A 70 2.23 -3.13 2.53
CA GLU A 70 3.14 -2.67 3.57
C GLU A 70 4.54 -3.25 3.47
N ILE A 71 5.51 -2.50 3.99
CA ILE A 71 6.85 -3.02 4.24
C ILE A 71 7.25 -2.67 5.68
N CYS A 72 7.69 -3.68 6.44
CA CYS A 72 8.10 -3.53 7.83
C CYS A 72 9.63 -3.60 7.98
N PHE A 73 10.22 -2.50 8.48
CA PHE A 73 11.64 -2.38 8.85
C PHE A 73 11.77 -2.06 10.35
N ASN A 74 12.63 -1.11 10.72
CA ASN A 74 12.66 -0.47 12.04
C ASN A 74 11.38 0.33 12.35
N LYS A 75 10.60 0.67 11.33
CA LYS A 75 9.22 1.16 11.42
C LYS A 75 8.41 0.61 10.24
N PRO A 76 7.07 0.57 10.33
CA PRO A 76 6.24 0.15 9.21
C PRO A 76 6.10 1.30 8.19
N PHE A 77 6.02 0.94 6.91
CA PHE A 77 5.81 1.84 5.78
C PHE A 77 4.65 1.34 4.94
N ILE A 78 3.95 2.28 4.31
CA ILE A 78 2.89 1.97 3.34
C ILE A 78 3.53 1.95 1.97
N VAL A 79 3.07 1.04 1.12
CA VAL A 79 3.43 0.99 -0.29
C VAL A 79 2.18 0.77 -1.13
N LEU A 80 2.20 1.23 -2.38
CA LEU A 80 1.23 0.80 -3.39
C LEU A 80 1.92 -0.21 -4.28
N GLU A 81 1.40 -1.42 -4.30
CA GLU A 81 1.71 -2.39 -5.35
C GLU A 81 1.02 -1.92 -6.63
N VAL A 82 1.74 -1.93 -7.74
CA VAL A 82 1.26 -1.54 -9.07
C VAL A 82 1.60 -2.60 -10.11
N GLY A 83 0.69 -2.84 -11.03
CA GLY A 83 0.95 -3.69 -12.18
C GLY A 83 -0.25 -3.85 -13.10
N ASN A 84 -0.09 -4.68 -14.11
CA ASN A 84 -1.20 -5.06 -14.99
C ASN A 84 -2.06 -6.19 -14.37
N TYR A 85 -3.17 -6.52 -15.04
CA TYR A 85 -4.10 -7.54 -14.54
C TYR A 85 -3.45 -8.92 -14.36
N GLU A 86 -2.52 -9.31 -15.24
CA GLU A 86 -1.84 -10.60 -15.16
C GLU A 86 -0.95 -10.69 -13.91
N GLU A 87 -0.23 -9.61 -13.62
CA GLU A 87 0.59 -9.47 -12.42
C GLU A 87 -0.27 -9.47 -11.14
N LEU A 88 -1.40 -8.76 -11.17
CA LEU A 88 -2.38 -8.76 -10.08
C LEU A 88 -2.86 -10.17 -9.75
N VAL A 89 -3.36 -10.94 -10.73
CA VAL A 89 -3.92 -12.28 -10.46
C VAL A 89 -2.85 -13.31 -10.07
N LYS A 90 -1.59 -13.06 -10.44
CA LYS A 90 -0.44 -13.89 -10.05
C LYS A 90 0.22 -13.46 -8.74
N ASN A 91 -0.21 -12.34 -8.15
CA ASN A 91 0.38 -11.75 -6.94
C ASN A 91 1.87 -11.37 -7.12
N ILE A 92 2.21 -10.75 -8.25
CA ILE A 92 3.59 -10.35 -8.61
C ILE A 92 3.69 -8.88 -9.04
N MET A 93 2.74 -8.04 -8.64
CA MET A 93 2.80 -6.59 -8.85
C MET A 93 4.05 -6.03 -8.15
N GLU A 94 4.61 -4.95 -8.71
CA GLU A 94 5.80 -4.31 -8.15
C GLU A 94 5.41 -3.26 -7.10
N ASP A 95 6.23 -3.12 -6.08
CA ASP A 95 6.09 -2.08 -5.08
C ASP A 95 6.55 -0.73 -5.67
N ALA A 96 5.70 0.30 -5.56
CA ALA A 96 6.14 1.69 -5.71
C ALA A 96 7.09 2.10 -4.56
N ASP A 97 7.60 3.32 -4.60
CA ASP A 97 8.42 3.83 -3.50
C ASP A 97 7.60 3.86 -2.20
N PRO A 98 8.11 3.25 -1.10
CA PRO A 98 7.39 3.20 0.17
C PRO A 98 7.46 4.53 0.90
N PHE A 99 6.39 4.88 1.62
CA PHE A 99 6.29 6.13 2.37
C PHE A 99 5.85 5.91 3.82
N PRO A 100 6.23 6.82 4.75
CA PRO A 100 5.88 6.69 6.16
C PRO A 100 4.37 6.77 6.39
N TYR A 101 3.86 5.95 7.32
CA TYR A 101 2.45 5.97 7.72
C TYR A 101 2.08 7.16 8.62
N ASP A 102 3.09 7.75 9.28
CA ASP A 102 2.95 8.79 10.29
C ASP A 102 2.98 10.21 9.72
N LEU A 103 2.85 10.35 8.40
CA LEU A 103 2.76 11.63 7.71
C LEU A 103 1.42 12.33 7.99
N PRO A 104 1.40 13.68 8.02
CA PRO A 104 0.15 14.43 8.03
C PRO A 104 -0.63 14.23 6.72
N ASP A 105 -1.96 14.37 6.78
CA ASP A 105 -2.89 14.04 5.68
C ASP A 105 -2.51 14.63 4.31
N ASN A 106 -2.05 15.88 4.30
CA ASN A 106 -1.65 16.56 3.07
C ASN A 106 -0.39 15.95 2.46
N GLU A 107 0.56 15.49 3.28
CA GLU A 107 1.78 14.82 2.82
C GLU A 107 1.46 13.40 2.41
N LEU A 108 0.65 12.67 3.18
CA LEU A 108 0.18 11.34 2.82
C LEU A 108 -0.56 11.35 1.47
N LEU A 109 -1.41 12.36 1.23
CA LEU A 109 -2.07 12.52 -0.07
C LEU A 109 -1.06 12.77 -1.21
N ASN A 110 0.01 13.53 -0.96
CA ASN A 110 1.05 13.74 -1.97
C ASN A 110 1.78 12.44 -2.30
N GLU A 111 2.13 11.63 -1.30
CA GLU A 111 2.74 10.31 -1.53
C GLU A 111 1.84 9.42 -2.40
N VAL A 112 0.53 9.41 -2.14
CA VAL A 112 -0.43 8.67 -3.00
C VAL A 112 -0.42 9.19 -4.43
N LYS A 113 -0.37 10.52 -4.65
CA LYS A 113 -0.28 11.08 -6.01
C LYS A 113 1.01 10.67 -6.72
N TYR A 114 2.14 10.63 -6.00
CA TYR A 114 3.42 10.20 -6.55
C TYR A 114 3.39 8.71 -6.90
N SER A 115 2.87 7.86 -6.01
CA SER A 115 2.72 6.42 -6.27
C SER A 115 1.75 6.11 -7.42
N LEU A 116 0.73 6.94 -7.64
CA LEU A 116 -0.19 6.83 -8.79
C LEU A 116 0.36 7.47 -10.08
N GLY A 117 1.56 8.05 -10.06
CA GLY A 117 2.17 8.70 -11.23
C GLY A 117 1.50 10.02 -11.67
N ILE A 118 0.61 10.59 -10.85
CA ILE A 118 -0.09 11.85 -11.14
C ILE A 118 0.88 13.04 -11.10
N GLU A 119 1.77 13.03 -10.11
CA GLU A 119 2.82 14.03 -9.93
C GLU A 119 4.17 13.32 -9.89
N PRO A 120 5.24 13.89 -10.46
CA PRO A 120 6.58 13.33 -10.29
C PRO A 120 7.10 13.61 -8.88
N TYR A 121 7.89 12.70 -8.31
CA TYR A 121 8.65 12.99 -7.09
C TYR A 121 9.50 14.24 -7.28
N THR A 122 9.36 15.20 -6.36
CA THR A 122 10.14 16.42 -6.40
C THR A 122 11.60 16.06 -6.10
N LYS A 123 12.50 16.23 -7.08
CA LYS A 123 13.93 16.00 -6.86
C LYS A 123 14.43 16.98 -5.80
N VAL A 124 14.91 16.43 -4.69
CA VAL A 124 15.63 17.14 -3.62
C VAL A 124 17.00 17.59 -4.11
#